data_AF-A0A497CPI7-F1
#
_entry.id   AF-A0A497CPI7-F1
#
_cell.length_a   1.000
_cell.length_b   1.000
_cell.length_c   1.000
_cell.angle_alpha   90.00
_cell.angle_beta   90.00
_cell.angle_gamma   90.00
#
_symmetry.space_group_name_H-M   'P 1'
#
loop_
_entity.id
_entity.type
_entity.pdbx_description
1 polymer ?
#
loop_
_entity_poly.entity_id
_entity_poly.type
_entity_poly.pdbx_seq_one_letter_code
_entity_poly.pdbx_strand_id
1 'polypeptide(L)'
;MTKAFSYIIVFLFSSFVLQFVGTLQIQAQPSCEITINKSLPVCPNSWFDLSVPGGEGYVFLWTIDGDSIGGDSIVVWKLTESTEFIVRVTDTVHFEECESDPYLVSVHNAINVEFDQLQLTCTQTFLDLEKHPGAEDKTRTAVVKATASGDFQPEEYHYYWEVKPTQIAPGDSSTALGLKAHLIYNIRIKDNYGCIIDTGFRTEAYDNPIAEIFADPDTGYIKKPFIQFTFTNLSVDSIDITNHFWEVEIGDPFYADSVIESDLFDPIITFPTLGSWPAFLTVYNPEGCDTLYSHQIEIKPVELFIPNVFTPAPTSVGSNDEFEIAILEDGDRKNTDMLLNDYYQSSKLVIFNRWGKTVFESDNYQNDWDGADLASGVYYYVLKCEGYNMSKPDIFKGAVTIVR
;
A
#
# COMPACT_ATOMS: atom_id res chain seq x y z
N MET A 1 16.07 25.03 -80.80
CA MET A 1 16.81 24.65 -82.03
C MET A 1 18.05 25.53 -82.13
N THR A 2 19.22 24.90 -82.32
CA THR A 2 20.39 25.39 -83.09
C THR A 2 20.73 26.89 -82.98
N LYS A 3 21.76 27.22 -82.19
CA LYS A 3 23.15 27.46 -82.63
C LYS A 3 23.33 28.65 -83.58
N ALA A 4 24.03 29.63 -83.00
CA ALA A 4 25.25 30.26 -83.51
C ALA A 4 25.15 31.34 -84.59
N PHE A 5 26.22 32.13 -84.58
CA PHE A 5 26.84 33.00 -85.59
C PHE A 5 26.88 34.46 -85.11
N SER A 6 27.94 35.25 -85.26
CA SER A 6 29.35 35.06 -85.64
C SER A 6 29.97 36.46 -85.61
N TYR A 7 31.26 36.53 -85.25
CA TYR A 7 32.33 37.44 -85.72
C TYR A 7 32.00 38.87 -86.21
N ILE A 8 32.81 39.85 -85.77
CA ILE A 8 33.86 40.50 -86.59
C ILE A 8 34.65 41.53 -85.76
N ILE A 9 35.96 41.57 -86.05
CA ILE A 9 37.06 42.37 -85.50
C ILE A 9 37.22 43.67 -86.33
N VAL A 10 37.64 44.80 -85.73
CA VAL A 10 38.78 45.65 -86.17
C VAL A 10 39.04 46.79 -85.16
N PHE A 11 40.34 46.97 -84.90
CA PHE A 11 41.06 47.85 -83.98
C PHE A 11 40.98 49.36 -84.26
N LEU A 12 41.22 50.19 -83.23
CA LEU A 12 41.99 51.45 -83.31
C LEU A 12 42.55 51.87 -81.93
N PHE A 13 43.83 52.25 -81.92
CA PHE A 13 44.65 52.64 -80.76
C PHE A 13 44.29 54.03 -80.19
N SER A 14 44.30 54.18 -78.86
CA SER A 14 44.44 55.48 -78.20
C SER A 14 44.85 55.35 -76.71
N SER A 15 46.04 55.87 -76.42
CA SER A 15 46.48 56.55 -75.19
C SER A 15 46.13 55.99 -73.80
N PHE A 16 47.19 55.53 -73.16
CA PHE A 16 47.34 55.05 -71.79
C PHE A 16 47.10 56.18 -70.77
N VAL A 17 45.99 56.13 -70.05
CA VAL A 17 45.81 56.77 -68.74
C VAL A 17 45.66 55.64 -67.73
N LEU A 18 46.66 55.46 -66.88
CA LEU A 18 46.65 54.46 -65.82
C LEU A 18 45.67 54.93 -64.73
N GLN A 19 44.40 54.56 -64.84
CA GLN A 19 43.47 54.67 -63.73
C GLN A 19 43.82 53.58 -62.71
N PHE A 20 44.32 54.00 -61.56
CA PHE A 20 44.28 53.18 -60.35
C PHE A 20 42.82 52.95 -60.01
N VAL A 21 42.26 51.82 -60.44
CA VAL A 21 41.04 51.28 -59.82
C VAL A 21 41.52 50.65 -58.52
N GLY A 22 41.51 51.43 -57.44
CA GLY A 22 41.54 50.85 -56.11
C GLY A 22 40.32 49.94 -55.99
N THR A 23 40.53 48.64 -55.88
CA THR A 23 39.50 47.76 -55.33
C THR A 23 39.27 48.22 -53.90
N LEU A 24 38.22 49.02 -53.68
CA LEU A 24 37.62 49.15 -52.35
C LEU A 24 37.20 47.73 -51.96
N GLN A 25 38.01 47.07 -51.12
CA GLN A 25 37.47 46.01 -50.29
C GLN A 25 36.47 46.70 -49.36
N ILE A 26 35.19 46.52 -49.65
CA ILE A 26 34.15 46.80 -48.67
C ILE A 26 34.36 45.76 -47.58
N GLN A 27 35.08 46.12 -46.51
CA GLN A 27 35.14 45.31 -45.31
C GLN A 27 33.77 45.38 -44.64
N ALA A 28 33.15 44.21 -44.45
CA ALA A 28 31.93 44.11 -43.68
C ALA A 28 32.31 44.20 -42.19
N GLN A 29 31.76 45.19 -41.49
CA GLN A 29 31.87 45.30 -40.03
C GLN A 29 31.35 44.00 -39.37
N PRO A 30 31.84 43.61 -38.18
CA PRO A 30 31.30 42.47 -37.46
C PRO A 30 29.79 42.68 -37.24
N SER A 31 29.00 41.63 -37.46
CA SER A 31 27.56 41.67 -37.23
C SER A 31 27.23 41.16 -35.82
N CYS A 32 26.47 41.96 -35.08
CA CYS A 32 25.95 41.62 -33.76
C CYS A 32 24.45 41.28 -33.80
N GLU A 33 23.93 40.92 -34.98
CA GLU A 33 22.53 40.51 -35.11
C GLU A 33 22.31 39.16 -34.41
N ILE A 34 21.61 39.20 -33.28
CA ILE A 34 21.23 38.01 -32.52
C ILE A 34 20.11 37.28 -33.26
N THR A 35 20.28 35.99 -33.45
CA THR A 35 19.26 35.06 -33.96
C THR A 35 18.97 33.98 -32.94
N ILE A 36 17.75 33.47 -32.92
CA ILE A 36 17.30 32.39 -32.03
C ILE A 36 16.80 31.21 -32.85
N ASN A 37 17.09 29.98 -32.41
CA ASN A 37 16.66 28.74 -33.09
C ASN A 37 15.23 28.29 -32.74
N LYS A 38 14.48 29.10 -31.98
CA LYS A 38 13.12 28.83 -31.50
C LYS A 38 12.19 29.99 -31.84
N SER A 39 10.91 29.71 -31.98
CA SER A 39 9.89 30.77 -32.00
C SER A 39 9.76 31.38 -30.61
N LEU A 40 9.58 32.69 -30.56
CA LEU A 40 9.22 33.41 -29.34
C LEU A 40 7.69 33.48 -29.20
N PRO A 41 7.14 33.45 -27.98
CA PRO A 41 7.83 33.19 -26.70
C PRO A 41 8.32 31.74 -26.58
N VAL A 42 9.47 31.50 -25.93
CA VAL A 42 9.92 30.12 -25.65
C VAL A 42 9.15 29.51 -24.47
N CYS A 43 9.09 28.18 -24.40
CA CYS A 43 8.51 27.51 -23.24
C CYS A 43 9.42 27.65 -22.00
N PRO A 44 8.86 27.80 -20.79
CA PRO A 44 9.63 27.76 -19.55
C PRO A 44 10.53 26.53 -19.46
N ASN A 45 11.77 26.73 -19.03
CA ASN A 45 12.79 25.69 -18.90
C ASN A 45 13.16 24.95 -20.20
N SER A 46 12.69 25.42 -21.36
CA SER A 46 13.13 24.88 -22.64
C SER A 46 14.45 25.48 -23.08
N TRP A 47 15.31 24.63 -23.64
CA TRP A 47 16.59 25.06 -24.19
C TRP A 47 16.40 25.73 -25.56
N PHE A 48 17.12 26.84 -25.76
CA PHE A 48 17.25 27.55 -27.02
C PHE A 48 18.70 28.00 -27.22
N ASP A 49 19.04 28.26 -28.48
CA ASP A 49 20.36 28.76 -28.88
C ASP A 49 20.20 30.21 -29.34
N LEU A 50 21.00 31.10 -28.78
CA LEU A 50 21.23 32.42 -29.36
C LEU A 50 22.52 32.39 -30.15
N SER A 51 22.48 32.89 -31.37
CA SER A 51 23.61 32.85 -32.31
C SER A 51 23.85 34.23 -32.91
N VAL A 52 25.11 34.60 -33.03
CA VAL A 52 25.56 35.71 -33.87
C VAL A 52 26.48 35.18 -34.98
N PRO A 53 26.61 35.88 -36.12
CA PRO A 53 27.52 35.49 -37.18
C PRO A 53 28.97 35.32 -36.67
N GLY A 54 29.53 34.12 -36.82
CA GLY A 54 30.91 33.82 -36.44
C GLY A 54 31.94 34.19 -37.52
N GLY A 55 33.21 34.30 -37.12
CA GLY A 55 34.33 34.58 -38.01
C GLY A 55 35.68 34.26 -37.35
N GLU A 56 36.71 33.99 -38.16
CA GLU A 56 38.07 33.85 -37.63
C GLU A 56 38.55 35.18 -37.05
N GLY A 57 39.09 35.15 -35.83
CA GLY A 57 39.56 36.35 -35.14
C GLY A 57 38.47 37.14 -34.40
N TYR A 58 37.24 36.64 -34.33
CA TYR A 58 36.17 37.26 -33.53
C TYR A 58 36.17 36.73 -32.10
N VAL A 59 35.97 37.63 -31.14
CA VAL A 59 35.77 37.33 -29.71
C VAL A 59 34.38 37.80 -29.33
N PHE A 60 33.65 36.97 -28.59
CA PHE A 60 32.26 37.23 -28.20
C PHE A 60 32.19 37.47 -26.69
N LEU A 61 31.31 38.37 -26.27
CA LEU A 61 30.97 38.58 -24.87
C LEU A 61 29.46 38.71 -24.75
N TRP A 62 28.81 37.64 -24.33
CA TRP A 62 27.38 37.62 -24.04
C TRP A 62 27.12 38.04 -22.60
N THR A 63 26.13 38.90 -22.39
CA THR A 63 25.72 39.37 -21.06
C THR A 63 24.22 39.27 -20.84
N ILE A 64 23.84 38.93 -19.62
CA ILE A 64 22.48 38.99 -19.07
C ILE A 64 22.55 39.77 -17.77
N ASP A 65 21.70 40.79 -17.58
CA ASP A 65 21.66 41.61 -16.36
C ASP A 65 23.04 42.17 -15.91
N GLY A 66 23.95 42.34 -16.86
CA GLY A 66 25.32 42.80 -16.63
C GLY A 66 26.36 41.71 -16.34
N ASP A 67 25.94 40.45 -16.18
CA ASP A 67 26.83 39.31 -15.96
C ASP A 67 27.19 38.60 -17.26
N SER A 68 28.47 38.24 -17.41
CA SER A 68 28.98 37.51 -18.59
C SER A 68 28.56 36.05 -18.56
N ILE A 69 27.93 35.58 -19.64
CA ILE A 69 27.35 34.21 -19.75
C ILE A 69 27.99 33.34 -20.84
N GLY A 70 28.83 33.88 -21.72
CA GLY A 70 29.46 33.08 -22.77
C GLY A 70 30.44 33.86 -23.65
N GLY A 71 31.40 33.13 -24.22
CA GLY A 71 32.46 33.67 -25.07
C GLY A 71 32.47 33.15 -26.51
N ASP A 72 31.48 32.33 -26.88
CA ASP A 72 31.34 31.71 -28.20
C ASP A 72 30.32 32.44 -29.07
N SER A 73 30.34 32.18 -30.38
CA SER A 73 29.34 32.73 -31.32
C SER A 73 27.92 32.21 -31.08
N ILE A 74 27.78 31.15 -30.26
CA ILE A 74 26.52 30.54 -29.87
C ILE A 74 26.51 30.38 -28.35
N VAL A 75 25.41 30.77 -27.71
CA VAL A 75 25.13 30.45 -26.31
C VAL A 75 23.85 29.65 -26.19
N VAL A 76 23.90 28.58 -25.41
CA VAL A 76 22.77 27.69 -25.14
C VAL A 76 22.20 28.06 -23.78
N TRP A 77 20.92 28.40 -23.71
CA TRP A 77 20.30 28.90 -22.49
C TRP A 77 18.88 28.35 -22.29
N LYS A 78 18.37 28.51 -21.07
CA LYS A 78 16.98 28.25 -20.70
C LYS A 78 16.51 29.29 -19.70
N LEU A 79 15.25 29.68 -19.79
CA LEU A 79 14.67 30.73 -18.97
C LEU A 79 13.40 30.26 -18.26
N THR A 80 13.14 30.81 -17.09
CA THR A 80 11.84 30.71 -16.39
C THR A 80 11.02 31.99 -16.57
N GLU A 81 11.67 33.12 -16.86
CA GLU A 81 11.05 34.43 -17.03
C GLU A 81 11.69 35.15 -18.24
N SER A 82 10.94 36.07 -18.85
CA SER A 82 11.42 36.83 -20.02
C SER A 82 12.64 37.67 -19.65
N THR A 83 13.69 37.61 -20.47
CA THR A 83 15.02 38.18 -20.14
C THR A 83 15.66 38.81 -21.38
N GLU A 84 16.41 39.89 -21.20
CA GLU A 84 17.14 40.59 -22.27
C GLU A 84 18.60 40.10 -22.35
N PHE A 85 19.09 39.93 -23.58
CA PHE A 85 20.46 39.51 -23.88
C PHE A 85 21.18 40.60 -24.67
N ILE A 86 22.45 40.82 -24.34
CA ILE A 86 23.33 41.71 -25.11
C ILE A 86 24.59 40.94 -25.46
N VAL A 87 25.06 41.08 -26.70
CA VAL A 87 26.34 40.53 -27.15
C VAL A 87 27.23 41.63 -27.70
N ARG A 88 28.49 41.63 -27.27
CA ARG A 88 29.56 42.41 -27.88
C ARG A 88 30.45 41.49 -28.68
N VAL A 89 30.73 41.86 -29.93
CA VAL A 89 31.64 41.12 -30.82
C VAL A 89 32.81 42.00 -31.17
N THR A 90 34.03 41.52 -30.90
CA THR A 90 35.29 42.20 -31.21
C THR A 90 36.04 41.47 -32.30
N ASP A 91 36.30 42.13 -33.42
CA ASP A 91 37.24 41.67 -34.45
C ASP A 91 38.67 42.02 -34.03
N THR A 92 39.44 41.00 -33.65
CA THR A 92 40.82 41.17 -33.20
C THR A 92 41.83 41.41 -34.33
N VAL A 93 41.42 41.18 -35.58
CA VAL A 93 42.26 41.37 -36.77
C VAL A 93 42.18 42.82 -37.26
N HIS A 94 40.99 43.41 -37.23
CA HIS A 94 40.74 44.77 -37.71
C HIS A 94 40.48 45.79 -36.61
N PHE A 95 40.42 45.36 -35.35
CA PHE A 95 40.14 46.20 -34.16
C PHE A 95 38.79 46.93 -34.25
N GLU A 96 37.79 46.28 -34.85
CA GLU A 96 36.40 46.75 -34.91
C GLU A 96 35.54 46.05 -33.85
N GLU A 97 34.55 46.76 -33.33
CA GLU A 97 33.61 46.22 -32.35
C GLU A 97 32.18 46.55 -32.76
N CYS A 98 31.27 45.63 -32.49
CA CYS A 98 29.84 45.92 -32.44
C CYS A 98 29.26 45.47 -31.10
N GLU A 99 28.14 46.07 -30.72
CA GLU A 99 27.29 45.65 -29.60
C GLU A 99 25.86 45.56 -30.12
N SER A 100 25.13 44.53 -29.73
CA SER A 100 23.71 44.40 -30.10
C SER A 100 22.84 45.35 -29.30
N ASP A 101 21.69 45.74 -29.85
CA ASP A 101 20.59 46.23 -29.02
C ASP A 101 20.12 45.11 -28.05
N PRO A 102 19.52 45.44 -26.89
CA PRO A 102 18.94 44.44 -26.00
C PRO A 102 17.94 43.53 -26.73
N TYR A 103 18.24 42.23 -26.76
CA TYR A 103 17.41 41.22 -27.42
C TYR A 103 16.54 40.52 -26.38
N LEU A 104 15.25 40.87 -26.34
CA LEU A 104 14.29 40.27 -25.42
C LEU A 104 13.91 38.86 -25.88
N VAL A 105 14.28 37.86 -25.09
CA VAL A 105 13.73 36.51 -25.20
C VAL A 105 12.51 36.41 -24.29
N SER A 106 11.32 36.46 -24.90
CA SER A 106 10.06 36.28 -24.15
C SER A 106 9.81 34.81 -23.82
N VAL A 107 9.20 34.56 -22.66
CA VAL A 107 8.85 33.22 -22.15
C VAL A 107 7.34 33.14 -21.90
N HIS A 108 6.71 32.04 -22.30
CA HIS A 108 5.31 31.75 -21.96
C HIS A 108 5.09 31.62 -20.45
N ASN A 109 3.91 31.93 -19.94
CA ASN A 109 3.60 31.63 -18.55
C ASN A 109 3.67 30.11 -18.30
N ALA A 110 4.15 29.73 -17.12
CA ALA A 110 4.19 28.33 -16.72
C ALA A 110 2.79 27.70 -16.69
N ILE A 111 2.70 26.46 -17.15
CA ILE A 111 1.48 25.66 -17.03
C ILE A 111 1.32 25.28 -15.55
N ASN A 112 0.23 25.70 -14.93
CA ASN A 112 -0.16 25.27 -13.59
C ASN A 112 -1.16 24.13 -13.70
N VAL A 113 -1.07 23.14 -12.82
CA VAL A 113 -1.95 21.95 -12.84
C VAL A 113 -2.56 21.77 -11.46
N GLU A 114 -3.88 21.77 -11.41
CA GLU A 114 -4.66 21.45 -10.22
C GLU A 114 -5.29 20.06 -10.39
N PHE A 115 -5.42 19.32 -9.28
CA PHE A 115 -6.00 17.98 -9.28
C PHE A 115 -7.20 17.92 -8.33
N ASP A 116 -8.30 17.39 -8.83
CA ASP A 116 -9.50 17.09 -8.05
C ASP A 116 -9.75 15.58 -8.07
N GLN A 117 -9.65 14.92 -6.91
CA GLN A 117 -10.09 13.54 -6.77
C GLN A 117 -11.61 13.49 -6.57
N LEU A 118 -12.34 13.36 -7.67
CA LEU A 118 -13.82 13.36 -7.70
C LEU A 118 -14.43 12.14 -7.00
N GLN A 119 -13.67 11.05 -6.88
CA GLN A 119 -14.08 9.84 -6.18
C GLN A 119 -12.89 9.20 -5.47
N LEU A 120 -13.04 8.95 -4.17
CA LEU A 120 -12.12 8.11 -3.39
C LEU A 120 -12.33 6.63 -3.73
N THR A 121 -11.27 5.85 -3.57
CA THR A 121 -11.28 4.39 -3.70
C THR A 121 -11.24 3.73 -2.32
N CYS A 122 -11.50 2.44 -2.25
CA CYS A 122 -11.24 1.67 -1.04
C CYS A 122 -9.75 1.26 -0.98
N THR A 123 -9.22 1.14 0.22
CA THR A 123 -7.83 0.74 0.45
C THR A 123 -7.71 -0.75 0.24
N GLN A 124 -6.93 -1.20 -0.75
CA GLN A 124 -6.54 -2.61 -0.84
C GLN A 124 -5.45 -2.83 0.21
N THR A 125 -5.71 -3.53 1.31
CA THR A 125 -4.63 -3.83 2.25
C THR A 125 -3.68 -4.83 1.59
N PHE A 126 -2.37 -4.70 1.86
CA PHE A 126 -1.36 -5.65 1.34
C PHE A 126 -1.65 -7.10 1.78
N LEU A 127 -2.38 -7.29 2.89
CA LEU A 127 -2.84 -8.58 3.39
C LEU A 127 -3.92 -9.22 2.50
N ASP A 128 -4.77 -8.42 1.82
CA ASP A 128 -5.81 -8.91 0.90
C ASP A 128 -5.20 -9.56 -0.35
N LEU A 129 -4.04 -9.06 -0.80
CA LEU A 129 -3.36 -9.50 -2.04
C LEU A 129 -2.61 -10.83 -1.89
N GLU A 130 -2.10 -11.17 -0.70
CA GLU A 130 -1.36 -12.42 -0.48
C GLU A 130 -2.29 -13.63 -0.22
N LYS A 131 -3.41 -13.44 0.47
CA LYS A 131 -4.33 -14.54 0.81
C LYS A 131 -5.43 -14.77 -0.24
N HIS A 132 -5.85 -13.73 -0.97
CA HIS A 132 -6.85 -13.84 -2.01
C HIS A 132 -6.32 -13.32 -3.36
N PRO A 133 -5.52 -14.12 -4.10
CA PRO A 133 -5.08 -13.77 -5.45
C PRO A 133 -6.30 -13.79 -6.40
N GLY A 134 -7.07 -12.71 -6.40
CA GLY A 134 -8.35 -12.62 -7.11
C GLY A 134 -9.42 -11.75 -6.44
N ALA A 135 -9.19 -11.24 -5.21
CA ALA A 135 -9.99 -10.16 -4.62
C ALA A 135 -9.71 -8.85 -5.39
N GLU A 136 -10.21 -8.79 -6.62
CA GLU A 136 -10.46 -7.52 -7.25
C GLU A 136 -11.56 -6.86 -6.43
N ASP A 137 -11.21 -5.81 -5.72
CA ASP A 137 -12.16 -4.86 -5.18
C ASP A 137 -12.87 -4.20 -6.38
N LYS A 138 -13.86 -4.90 -6.93
CA LYS A 138 -14.53 -4.57 -8.20
C LYS A 138 -15.47 -3.38 -8.07
N THR A 139 -15.63 -2.83 -6.87
CA THR A 139 -16.79 -2.00 -6.57
C THR A 139 -16.48 -0.50 -6.51
N ARG A 140 -15.26 -0.09 -6.12
CA ARG A 140 -14.90 1.33 -6.04
C ARG A 140 -13.48 1.61 -6.52
N THR A 141 -13.40 2.45 -7.54
CA THR A 141 -12.12 2.93 -8.09
C THR A 141 -12.09 4.44 -8.04
N ALA A 142 -10.89 5.01 -7.93
CA ALA A 142 -10.71 6.44 -7.84
C ALA A 142 -10.90 7.11 -9.21
N VAL A 143 -11.46 8.32 -9.15
CA VAL A 143 -11.63 9.21 -10.30
C VAL A 143 -10.89 10.50 -10.00
N VAL A 144 -9.98 10.90 -10.89
CA VAL A 144 -9.15 12.10 -10.72
C VAL A 144 -9.27 12.95 -11.97
N LYS A 145 -9.52 14.24 -11.78
CA LYS A 145 -9.52 15.24 -12.85
C LYS A 145 -8.33 16.17 -12.69
N ALA A 146 -7.61 16.42 -13.77
CA ALA A 146 -6.56 17.43 -13.83
C ALA A 146 -7.08 18.68 -14.55
N THR A 147 -6.77 19.87 -14.04
CA THR A 147 -7.12 21.14 -14.70
C THR A 147 -5.85 21.95 -14.92
N ALA A 148 -5.51 22.18 -16.19
CA ALA A 148 -4.38 23.01 -16.58
C ALA A 148 -4.80 24.48 -16.75
N SER A 149 -3.92 25.40 -16.38
CA SER A 149 -4.07 26.85 -16.57
C SER A 149 -2.74 27.50 -16.91
N GLY A 150 -2.78 28.72 -17.46
CA GLY A 150 -1.60 29.46 -17.93
C GLY A 150 -2.00 30.52 -18.97
N ASP A 151 -1.26 30.59 -20.07
CA ASP A 151 -1.52 31.54 -21.17
C ASP A 151 -2.72 31.21 -22.06
N PHE A 152 -3.19 29.96 -22.04
CA PHE A 152 -4.17 29.46 -23.00
C PHE A 152 -5.53 29.19 -22.34
N GLN A 153 -6.59 29.09 -23.14
CA GLN A 153 -7.90 28.65 -22.65
C GLN A 153 -7.87 27.17 -22.25
N PRO A 154 -8.73 26.72 -21.31
CA PRO A 154 -8.73 25.34 -20.83
C PRO A 154 -8.80 24.26 -21.93
N GLU A 155 -9.52 24.52 -23.01
CA GLU A 155 -9.68 23.62 -24.17
C GLU A 155 -8.42 23.50 -25.07
N GLU A 156 -7.43 24.35 -24.85
CA GLU A 156 -6.18 24.35 -25.61
C GLU A 156 -5.08 23.50 -24.96
N TYR A 157 -5.38 22.89 -23.82
CA TYR A 157 -4.52 21.93 -23.12
C TYR A 157 -4.93 20.49 -23.44
N HIS A 158 -3.93 19.65 -23.65
CA HIS A 158 -4.06 18.25 -24.01
C HIS A 158 -3.43 17.38 -22.93
N TYR A 159 -4.21 16.45 -22.41
CA TYR A 159 -3.88 15.62 -21.23
C TYR A 159 -3.55 14.20 -21.66
N TYR A 160 -2.43 13.67 -21.17
CA TYR A 160 -1.93 12.34 -21.48
C TYR A 160 -1.55 11.62 -20.19
N TRP A 161 -2.50 10.86 -19.64
CA TRP A 161 -2.28 10.03 -18.44
C TRP A 161 -1.44 8.79 -18.76
N GLU A 162 -0.45 8.48 -17.91
CA GLU A 162 0.36 7.26 -18.00
C GLU A 162 -0.33 6.05 -17.34
N VAL A 163 -1.58 5.77 -17.74
CA VAL A 163 -2.41 4.68 -17.19
C VAL A 163 -2.62 3.55 -18.21
N LYS A 164 -2.59 2.29 -17.75
CA LYS A 164 -2.81 1.09 -18.59
C LYS A 164 -3.68 0.07 -17.84
N PRO A 165 -4.72 -0.52 -18.47
CA PRO A 165 -5.37 -0.16 -19.74
C PRO A 165 -6.08 1.21 -19.66
N THR A 166 -6.49 1.80 -20.80
CA THR A 166 -7.01 3.18 -20.91
C THR A 166 -8.13 3.47 -19.93
N GLN A 167 -7.74 4.16 -18.86
CA GLN A 167 -8.54 4.55 -17.71
C GLN A 167 -8.84 6.04 -17.82
N ILE A 168 -9.31 6.47 -18.99
CA ILE A 168 -9.57 7.89 -19.31
C ILE A 168 -11.05 8.05 -19.64
N ALA A 169 -11.67 9.10 -19.12
CA ALA A 169 -13.09 9.36 -19.34
C ALA A 169 -13.39 9.58 -20.84
N PRO A 170 -14.41 8.92 -21.40
CA PRO A 170 -14.79 9.12 -22.80
C PRO A 170 -15.15 10.59 -23.08
N GLY A 171 -14.41 11.23 -23.98
CA GLY A 171 -14.63 12.62 -24.36
C GLY A 171 -14.03 13.66 -23.40
N ASP A 172 -13.34 13.23 -22.35
CA ASP A 172 -12.63 14.13 -21.42
C ASP A 172 -11.27 13.53 -21.04
N SER A 173 -10.21 13.94 -21.75
CA SER A 173 -8.85 13.47 -21.51
C SER A 173 -8.27 13.95 -20.18
N SER A 174 -8.87 14.98 -19.57
CA SER A 174 -8.44 15.54 -18.30
C SER A 174 -8.81 14.64 -17.11
N THR A 175 -9.79 13.75 -17.28
CA THR A 175 -10.31 12.88 -16.23
C THR A 175 -9.84 11.44 -16.41
N ALA A 176 -9.14 10.92 -15.40
CA ALA A 176 -8.79 9.53 -15.26
C ALA A 176 -9.78 8.78 -14.34
N LEU A 177 -10.09 7.53 -14.69
CA LEU A 177 -11.09 6.65 -14.05
C LEU A 177 -10.42 5.35 -13.61
N GLY A 178 -11.01 4.56 -12.72
CA GLY A 178 -10.49 3.21 -12.47
C GLY A 178 -9.21 3.14 -11.65
N LEU A 179 -8.79 4.26 -11.04
CA LEU A 179 -7.51 4.35 -10.35
C LEU A 179 -7.53 3.59 -9.02
N LYS A 180 -6.40 3.00 -8.64
CA LYS A 180 -6.23 2.26 -7.38
C LYS A 180 -5.78 3.20 -6.25
N ALA A 181 -5.96 2.77 -5.00
CA ALA A 181 -5.57 3.52 -3.81
C ALA A 181 -4.06 3.73 -3.71
N HIS A 182 -3.65 4.90 -3.21
CA HIS A 182 -2.28 5.19 -2.75
C HIS A 182 -1.17 5.03 -3.80
N LEU A 183 -1.53 5.01 -5.08
CA LEU A 183 -0.57 4.98 -6.19
C LEU A 183 -0.39 6.38 -6.76
N ILE A 184 0.80 6.63 -7.32
CA ILE A 184 1.09 7.85 -8.06
C ILE A 184 0.78 7.60 -9.53
N TYR A 185 -0.07 8.44 -10.10
CA TYR A 185 -0.40 8.44 -11.52
C TYR A 185 0.21 9.66 -12.18
N ASN A 186 1.14 9.41 -13.11
CA ASN A 186 1.79 10.46 -13.87
C ASN A 186 0.87 10.94 -15.00
N ILE A 187 0.97 12.23 -15.31
CA ILE A 187 0.27 12.88 -16.40
C ILE A 187 1.23 13.83 -17.11
N ARG A 188 1.20 13.77 -18.44
CA ARG A 188 1.80 14.77 -19.31
C ARG A 188 0.73 15.71 -19.82
N ILE A 189 0.92 17.01 -19.68
CA ILE A 189 0.03 18.04 -20.22
C ILE A 189 0.80 18.85 -21.24
N LYS A 190 0.17 19.10 -22.39
CA LYS A 190 0.74 19.87 -23.49
C LYS A 190 -0.23 20.97 -23.93
N ASP A 191 0.23 22.19 -24.11
CA ASP A 191 -0.58 23.24 -24.75
C ASP A 191 -0.51 23.20 -26.29
N ASN A 192 -1.32 24.02 -26.95
CA ASN A 192 -1.33 24.14 -28.41
C ASN A 192 -0.03 24.69 -29.01
N TYR A 193 0.78 25.41 -28.23
CA TYR A 193 2.09 25.92 -28.66
C TYR A 193 3.19 24.85 -28.60
N GLY A 194 3.01 23.85 -27.75
CA GLY A 194 3.90 22.72 -27.57
C GLY A 194 4.72 22.75 -26.28
N CYS A 195 4.41 23.64 -25.34
CA CYS A 195 4.97 23.56 -24.00
C CYS A 195 4.40 22.35 -23.27
N ILE A 196 5.25 21.70 -22.47
CA ILE A 196 4.94 20.44 -21.80
C ILE A 196 5.22 20.59 -20.31
N ILE A 197 4.34 20.04 -19.49
CA ILE A 197 4.59 19.77 -18.08
C ILE A 197 4.31 18.29 -17.80
N ASP A 198 5.26 17.64 -17.12
CA ASP A 198 5.10 16.28 -16.59
C ASP A 198 4.95 16.40 -15.07
N THR A 199 3.87 15.82 -14.53
CA THR A 199 3.55 15.85 -13.10
C THR A 199 2.78 14.57 -12.72
N GLY A 200 2.31 14.44 -11.48
CA GLY A 200 1.52 13.30 -11.07
C GLY A 200 0.69 13.57 -9.83
N PHE A 201 -0.30 12.70 -9.62
CA PHE A 201 -1.22 12.76 -8.49
C PHE A 201 -1.21 11.45 -7.72
N ARG A 202 -1.16 11.52 -6.39
CA ARG A 202 -1.27 10.35 -5.52
C ARG A 202 -2.72 10.20 -5.06
N THR A 203 -3.35 9.07 -5.40
CA THR A 203 -4.73 8.80 -5.00
C THR A 203 -4.87 8.59 -3.50
N GLU A 204 -5.92 9.17 -2.96
CA GLU A 204 -6.42 8.95 -1.59
C GLU A 204 -7.53 7.89 -1.59
N ALA A 205 -7.79 7.33 -0.41
CA ALA A 205 -8.77 6.27 -0.20
C ALA A 205 -9.59 6.57 1.06
N TYR A 206 -10.74 5.91 1.20
CA TYR A 206 -11.50 5.95 2.45
C TYR A 206 -10.73 5.24 3.56
N ASP A 207 -10.84 5.77 4.77
CA ASP A 207 -10.37 5.09 5.96
C ASP A 207 -11.27 3.88 6.26
N ASN A 208 -10.64 2.79 6.71
CA ASN A 208 -11.32 1.55 7.05
C ASN A 208 -11.39 1.38 8.58
N PRO A 209 -12.44 0.72 9.11
CA PRO A 209 -12.61 0.51 10.54
C PRO A 209 -11.54 -0.44 11.08
N ILE A 210 -11.11 -0.18 12.31
CA ILE A 210 -10.21 -1.02 13.08
C ILE A 210 -11.05 -1.94 13.97
N ALA A 211 -10.94 -3.26 13.77
CA ALA A 211 -11.65 -4.25 14.57
C ALA A 211 -10.67 -5.22 15.27
N GLU A 212 -11.05 -5.67 16.46
CA GLU A 212 -10.33 -6.71 17.20
C GLU A 212 -11.24 -7.93 17.40
N ILE A 213 -10.74 -9.11 17.06
CA ILE A 213 -11.42 -10.39 17.19
C ILE A 213 -11.12 -11.00 18.56
N PHE A 214 -12.14 -11.52 19.22
CA PHE A 214 -12.05 -12.30 20.44
C PHE A 214 -12.67 -13.69 20.24
N ALA A 215 -12.19 -14.66 20.99
CA ALA A 215 -12.72 -16.01 21.04
C ALA A 215 -12.86 -16.48 22.49
N ASP A 216 -13.97 -17.14 22.79
CA ASP A 216 -14.25 -17.73 24.10
C ASP A 216 -14.70 -19.19 23.97
N PRO A 217 -13.94 -20.16 24.52
CA PRO A 217 -12.59 -19.97 25.03
C PRO A 217 -11.60 -19.58 23.91
N ASP A 218 -10.45 -19.03 24.30
CA ASP A 218 -9.35 -18.70 23.38
C ASP A 218 -8.59 -19.95 22.89
N THR A 219 -8.73 -21.06 23.60
CA THR A 219 -8.24 -22.40 23.24
C THR A 219 -9.36 -23.42 23.41
N GLY A 220 -9.66 -24.17 22.35
CA GLY A 220 -10.64 -25.24 22.37
C GLY A 220 -10.04 -26.61 22.67
N TYR A 221 -10.90 -27.54 23.06
CA TYR A 221 -10.52 -28.93 23.29
C TYR A 221 -11.40 -29.86 22.50
N ILE A 222 -10.84 -30.92 21.92
CA ILE A 222 -11.60 -31.82 21.03
C ILE A 222 -12.79 -32.51 21.72
N LYS A 223 -12.77 -32.57 23.06
CA LYS A 223 -13.84 -33.14 23.89
C LYS A 223 -14.98 -32.13 24.16
N LYS A 224 -14.76 -30.85 23.92
CA LYS A 224 -15.74 -29.75 23.97
C LYS A 224 -15.32 -28.63 22.97
N PRO A 225 -15.42 -28.86 21.65
CA PRO A 225 -14.75 -28.04 20.64
C PRO A 225 -15.61 -26.86 20.17
N PHE A 226 -16.29 -26.20 21.11
CA PHE A 226 -17.15 -25.05 20.81
C PHE A 226 -16.41 -23.76 21.11
N ILE A 227 -16.36 -22.85 20.14
CA ILE A 227 -15.71 -21.54 20.28
C ILE A 227 -16.71 -20.49 19.86
N GLN A 228 -16.98 -19.54 20.75
CA GLN A 228 -17.77 -18.35 20.43
C GLN A 228 -16.83 -17.24 19.97
N PHE A 229 -17.03 -16.72 18.77
CA PHE A 229 -16.30 -15.55 18.28
C PHE A 229 -17.07 -14.28 18.57
N THR A 230 -16.38 -13.18 18.85
CA THR A 230 -16.95 -11.83 18.93
C THR A 230 -15.93 -10.82 18.40
N PHE A 231 -16.34 -9.56 18.19
CA PHE A 231 -15.41 -8.51 17.83
C PHE A 231 -15.78 -7.15 18.44
N THR A 232 -14.81 -6.26 18.53
CA THR A 232 -15.01 -4.86 18.97
C THR A 232 -14.51 -3.89 17.90
N ASN A 233 -15.28 -2.83 17.62
CA ASN A 233 -14.83 -1.70 16.79
C ASN A 233 -13.94 -0.77 17.63
N LEU A 234 -12.63 -0.79 17.37
CA LEU A 234 -11.64 0.08 18.03
C LEU A 234 -11.62 1.50 17.44
N SER A 235 -12.24 1.71 16.28
CA SER A 235 -12.35 3.00 15.61
C SER A 235 -13.74 3.64 15.74
N VAL A 236 -14.56 3.20 16.69
CA VAL A 236 -15.98 3.62 16.81
C VAL A 236 -16.18 5.13 16.92
N ASP A 237 -15.19 5.86 17.45
CA ASP A 237 -15.28 7.33 17.58
C ASP A 237 -15.05 8.07 16.25
N SER A 238 -14.55 7.39 15.22
CA SER A 238 -14.21 7.97 13.91
C SER A 238 -14.88 7.27 12.73
N ILE A 239 -15.05 5.95 12.79
CA ILE A 239 -15.51 5.11 11.68
C ILE A 239 -16.43 4.01 12.24
N ASP A 240 -17.68 4.05 11.81
CA ASP A 240 -18.67 3.02 12.13
C ASP A 240 -18.45 1.74 11.30
N ILE A 241 -18.74 0.59 11.88
CA ILE A 241 -18.88 -0.67 11.15
C ILE A 241 -20.35 -0.83 10.78
N THR A 242 -20.66 -0.88 9.49
CA THR A 242 -22.04 -0.97 8.99
C THR A 242 -22.48 -2.39 8.67
N ASN A 243 -21.53 -3.29 8.41
CA ASN A 243 -21.78 -4.70 8.18
C ASN A 243 -20.55 -5.53 8.57
N HIS A 244 -20.76 -6.82 8.84
CA HIS A 244 -19.70 -7.78 9.14
C HIS A 244 -20.05 -9.17 8.61
N PHE A 245 -19.02 -9.99 8.42
CA PHE A 245 -19.15 -11.37 7.97
C PHE A 245 -17.99 -12.22 8.49
N TRP A 246 -18.29 -13.41 8.97
CA TRP A 246 -17.31 -14.38 9.46
C TRP A 246 -17.11 -15.51 8.46
N GLU A 247 -15.86 -15.89 8.24
CA GLU A 247 -15.46 -17.10 7.52
C GLU A 247 -14.48 -17.87 8.39
N VAL A 248 -14.83 -19.09 8.82
CA VAL A 248 -14.00 -19.90 9.71
C VAL A 248 -13.63 -21.21 9.04
N GLU A 249 -12.33 -21.46 8.87
CA GLU A 249 -11.84 -22.71 8.33
C GLU A 249 -11.91 -23.80 9.40
N ILE A 250 -12.53 -24.93 9.05
CA ILE A 250 -12.68 -26.12 9.91
C ILE A 250 -12.15 -27.39 9.25
N GLY A 251 -11.50 -27.27 8.10
CA GLY A 251 -10.93 -28.36 7.32
C GLY A 251 -10.01 -27.86 6.22
N ASP A 252 -9.79 -28.69 5.20
CA ASP A 252 -9.03 -28.27 4.01
C ASP A 252 -9.84 -27.24 3.21
N PRO A 253 -9.35 -26.00 3.04
CA PRO A 253 -10.09 -24.90 2.40
C PRO A 253 -10.39 -25.15 0.92
N PHE A 254 -9.78 -26.16 0.29
CA PHE A 254 -10.11 -26.56 -1.08
C PHE A 254 -11.49 -27.23 -1.20
N TYR A 255 -12.09 -27.66 -0.08
CA TYR A 255 -13.43 -28.23 -0.03
C TYR A 255 -14.41 -27.23 0.59
N ALA A 256 -15.51 -26.94 -0.10
CA ALA A 256 -16.51 -25.95 0.35
C ALA A 256 -17.13 -26.29 1.72
N ASP A 257 -17.22 -27.57 2.08
CA ASP A 257 -17.74 -28.02 3.38
C ASP A 257 -16.76 -27.78 4.55
N SER A 258 -15.56 -27.25 4.27
CA SER A 258 -14.51 -26.95 5.26
C SER A 258 -14.52 -25.49 5.72
N VAL A 259 -15.46 -24.66 5.26
CA VAL A 259 -15.56 -23.25 5.66
C VAL A 259 -16.97 -23.01 6.21
N ILE A 260 -17.05 -22.43 7.40
CA ILE A 260 -18.31 -21.96 7.99
C ILE A 260 -18.41 -20.46 7.79
N GLU A 261 -19.49 -20.06 7.15
CA GLU A 261 -19.87 -18.67 6.91
C GLU A 261 -20.94 -18.22 7.92
N SER A 262 -20.83 -16.99 8.46
CA SER A 262 -21.86 -16.44 9.34
C SER A 262 -21.95 -14.92 9.31
N ASP A 263 -23.17 -14.40 9.30
CA ASP A 263 -23.51 -12.98 9.48
C ASP A 263 -23.92 -12.65 10.93
N LEU A 264 -23.91 -13.64 11.83
CA LEU A 264 -24.19 -13.41 13.24
C LEU A 264 -23.07 -12.58 13.88
N PHE A 265 -23.42 -11.77 14.88
CA PHE A 265 -22.42 -10.99 15.61
C PHE A 265 -21.49 -11.90 16.41
N ASP A 266 -22.05 -12.95 17.01
CA ASP A 266 -21.38 -13.85 17.95
C ASP A 266 -21.53 -15.35 17.62
N PRO A 267 -21.04 -15.82 16.45
CA PRO A 267 -21.24 -17.20 16.03
C PRO A 267 -20.51 -18.19 16.96
N ILE A 268 -21.16 -19.32 17.23
CA ILE A 268 -20.55 -20.45 17.94
C ILE A 268 -20.17 -21.51 16.90
N ILE A 269 -18.86 -21.75 16.77
CA ILE A 269 -18.29 -22.67 15.81
C ILE A 269 -17.86 -23.96 16.50
N THR A 270 -18.12 -25.10 15.84
CA THR A 270 -17.72 -26.42 16.34
C THR A 270 -16.58 -26.96 15.49
N PHE A 271 -15.43 -27.23 16.11
CA PHE A 271 -14.26 -27.74 15.39
C PHE A 271 -14.21 -29.27 15.36
N PRO A 272 -14.00 -29.89 14.19
CA PRO A 272 -14.10 -31.34 14.05
C PRO A 272 -12.81 -32.09 14.44
N THR A 273 -11.64 -31.43 14.37
CA THR A 273 -10.34 -32.08 14.59
C THR A 273 -9.35 -31.17 15.32
N LEU A 274 -8.31 -31.80 15.86
CA LEU A 274 -7.16 -31.11 16.46
C LEU A 274 -6.44 -30.25 15.42
N GLY A 275 -5.86 -29.13 15.85
CA GLY A 275 -5.08 -28.26 14.98
C GLY A 275 -5.20 -26.78 15.31
N SER A 276 -4.58 -25.95 14.47
CA SER A 276 -4.72 -24.49 14.49
C SER A 276 -5.58 -24.08 13.31
N TRP A 277 -6.59 -23.26 13.56
CA TRP A 277 -7.59 -22.86 12.57
C TRP A 277 -7.69 -21.34 12.46
N PRO A 278 -7.61 -20.78 11.24
CA PRO A 278 -7.90 -19.37 11.03
C PRO A 278 -9.41 -19.11 11.06
N ALA A 279 -9.80 -18.08 11.82
CA ALA A 279 -11.08 -17.40 11.68
C ALA A 279 -10.83 -16.04 11.02
N PHE A 280 -11.66 -15.70 10.04
CA PHE A 280 -11.63 -14.44 9.32
C PHE A 280 -12.88 -13.62 9.60
N LEU A 281 -12.69 -12.32 9.79
CA LEU A 281 -13.75 -11.34 9.97
C LEU A 281 -13.60 -10.26 8.91
N THR A 282 -14.58 -10.12 8.04
CA THR A 282 -14.69 -9.00 7.10
C THR A 282 -15.64 -7.97 7.69
N VAL A 283 -15.21 -6.71 7.79
CA VAL A 283 -16.03 -5.58 8.27
C VAL A 283 -16.11 -4.48 7.23
N TYR A 284 -17.22 -3.76 7.18
CA TYR A 284 -17.49 -2.73 6.18
C TYR A 284 -17.70 -1.35 6.80
N ASN A 285 -17.08 -0.32 6.23
CA ASN A 285 -17.37 1.09 6.58
C ASN A 285 -18.68 1.59 5.92
N PRO A 286 -19.19 2.80 6.23
CA PRO A 286 -20.41 3.35 5.59
C PRO A 286 -20.30 3.53 4.08
N GLU A 287 -19.08 3.68 3.59
CA GLU A 287 -18.74 3.75 2.18
C GLU A 287 -18.68 2.36 1.53
N GLY A 288 -18.90 1.28 2.28
CA GLY A 288 -18.89 -0.09 1.76
C GLY A 288 -17.50 -0.62 1.40
N CYS A 289 -16.44 0.03 1.88
CA CYS A 289 -15.09 -0.52 1.85
C CYS A 289 -14.95 -1.59 2.93
N ASP A 290 -14.37 -2.71 2.57
CA ASP A 290 -14.15 -3.83 3.47
C ASP A 290 -12.73 -3.87 4.05
N THR A 291 -12.58 -4.62 5.13
CA THR A 291 -11.28 -4.97 5.71
C THR A 291 -11.36 -6.35 6.33
N LEU A 292 -10.37 -7.18 6.03
CA LEU A 292 -10.25 -8.54 6.51
C LEU A 292 -9.32 -8.62 7.72
N TYR A 293 -9.85 -9.13 8.83
CA TYR A 293 -9.10 -9.47 10.04
C TYR A 293 -9.00 -10.99 10.17
N SER A 294 -7.92 -11.48 10.82
CA SER A 294 -7.76 -12.92 11.06
C SER A 294 -7.33 -13.21 12.50
N HIS A 295 -7.86 -14.28 13.07
CA HIS A 295 -7.54 -14.78 14.40
C HIS A 295 -7.25 -16.28 14.35
N GLN A 296 -6.29 -16.78 15.13
CA GLN A 296 -5.92 -18.20 15.15
C GLN A 296 -6.48 -18.88 16.40
N ILE A 297 -7.17 -20.00 16.21
CA ILE A 297 -7.70 -20.84 17.30
C ILE A 297 -6.99 -22.18 17.34
N GLU A 298 -6.58 -22.59 18.53
CA GLU A 298 -5.99 -23.91 18.75
C GLU A 298 -7.02 -24.88 19.35
N ILE A 299 -7.13 -26.07 18.76
CA ILE A 299 -7.94 -27.18 19.26
C ILE A 299 -7.01 -28.30 19.74
N LYS A 300 -6.96 -28.49 21.05
CA LYS A 300 -6.04 -29.40 21.75
C LYS A 300 -6.68 -30.72 22.16
N PRO A 301 -5.89 -31.79 22.32
CA PRO A 301 -6.35 -33.00 23.01
C PRO A 301 -6.56 -32.70 24.50
N VAL A 302 -7.33 -33.56 25.18
CA VAL A 302 -7.48 -33.49 26.64
C VAL A 302 -6.65 -34.61 27.25
N GLU A 303 -5.61 -34.24 27.99
CA GLU A 303 -4.80 -35.14 28.80
C GLU A 303 -4.99 -34.79 30.27
N LEU A 304 -5.47 -35.73 31.07
CA LEU A 304 -5.75 -35.49 32.49
C LEU A 304 -4.56 -35.93 33.36
N PHE A 305 -4.18 -35.07 34.29
CA PHE A 305 -3.41 -35.43 35.47
C PHE A 305 -4.37 -35.80 36.61
N ILE A 306 -4.41 -37.09 36.95
CA ILE A 306 -5.19 -37.58 38.09
C ILE A 306 -4.22 -37.96 39.21
N PRO A 307 -4.21 -37.24 40.35
CA PRO A 307 -3.28 -37.52 41.43
C PRO A 307 -3.55 -38.91 42.05
N ASN A 308 -2.52 -39.49 42.65
CA ASN A 308 -2.63 -40.76 43.38
C ASN A 308 -2.57 -40.57 44.91
N VAL A 309 -2.41 -39.33 45.38
CA VAL A 309 -2.31 -38.98 46.80
C VAL A 309 -2.75 -37.55 47.03
N PHE A 310 -3.51 -37.33 48.09
CA PHE A 310 -3.81 -36.00 48.62
C PHE A 310 -3.84 -36.03 50.15
N THR A 311 -3.65 -34.86 50.77
CA THR A 311 -3.57 -34.70 52.22
C THR A 311 -4.66 -33.72 52.64
N PRO A 312 -5.79 -34.17 53.17
CA PRO A 312 -6.85 -33.26 53.60
C PRO A 312 -6.41 -32.28 54.69
N ALA A 313 -7.06 -31.11 54.73
CA ALA A 313 -7.02 -30.24 55.89
C ALA A 313 -7.65 -30.95 57.13
N PRO A 314 -7.25 -30.61 58.38
CA PRO A 314 -6.25 -29.62 58.78
C PRO A 314 -4.82 -30.18 58.84
N THR A 315 -4.60 -31.41 58.38
CA THR A 315 -3.30 -32.08 58.45
C THR A 315 -2.33 -31.65 57.34
N SER A 316 -2.85 -31.00 56.29
CA SER A 316 -2.07 -30.38 55.25
C SER A 316 -1.55 -29.00 55.61
N VAL A 317 -0.59 -28.51 54.82
CA VAL A 317 -0.05 -27.15 54.92
C VAL A 317 -0.72 -26.18 53.92
N GLY A 318 -1.97 -26.47 53.52
CA GLY A 318 -2.73 -25.67 52.54
C GLY A 318 -2.38 -25.96 51.08
N SER A 319 -2.04 -27.20 50.75
CA SER A 319 -1.68 -27.62 49.39
C SER A 319 -1.98 -29.10 49.23
N ASN A 320 -2.61 -29.46 48.09
CA ASN A 320 -3.08 -30.82 47.82
C ASN A 320 -4.10 -31.29 48.87
N ASP A 321 -5.00 -30.37 49.24
CA ASP A 321 -6.01 -30.54 50.29
C ASP A 321 -7.22 -31.35 49.79
N GLU A 322 -7.47 -31.28 48.49
CA GLU A 322 -8.56 -31.92 47.79
C GLU A 322 -8.04 -32.82 46.67
N PHE A 323 -8.88 -33.75 46.21
CA PHE A 323 -8.60 -34.59 45.06
C PHE A 323 -8.81 -33.80 43.75
N GLU A 324 -7.87 -32.92 43.45
CA GLU A 324 -7.92 -32.06 42.27
C GLU A 324 -7.44 -32.81 41.01
N ILE A 325 -8.32 -32.94 40.02
CA ILE A 325 -7.96 -33.43 38.69
C ILE A 325 -7.66 -32.23 37.80
N ALA A 326 -6.45 -32.21 37.24
CA ALA A 326 -5.96 -31.13 36.38
C ALA A 326 -5.72 -31.63 34.95
N ILE A 327 -5.39 -30.73 34.04
CA ILE A 327 -4.89 -31.09 32.71
C ILE A 327 -3.36 -31.13 32.67
N LEU A 328 -2.84 -31.92 31.72
CA LEU A 328 -1.46 -31.85 31.28
C LEU A 328 -1.40 -31.03 29.99
N GLU A 329 -0.57 -29.98 29.99
CA GLU A 329 -0.14 -29.34 28.76
C GLU A 329 1.38 -29.45 28.68
N ASP A 330 1.89 -29.92 27.55
CA ASP A 330 3.32 -30.18 27.33
C ASP A 330 3.98 -31.07 28.40
N GLY A 331 3.19 -31.94 29.04
CA GLY A 331 3.64 -32.85 30.09
C GLY A 331 3.72 -32.25 31.50
N ASP A 332 3.43 -30.96 31.65
CA ASP A 332 3.35 -30.28 32.94
C ASP A 332 1.90 -30.16 33.42
N ARG A 333 1.69 -30.28 34.73
CA ARG A 333 0.40 -29.96 35.36
C ARG A 333 0.13 -28.46 35.19
N LYS A 334 -0.90 -28.09 34.42
CA LYS A 334 -1.35 -26.70 34.24
C LYS A 334 -2.73 -26.47 34.89
N ASN A 335 -3.02 -25.19 35.16
CA ASN A 335 -4.32 -24.60 35.53
C ASN A 335 -5.14 -25.37 36.59
N THR A 336 -5.12 -24.89 37.84
CA THR A 336 -6.05 -25.33 38.90
C THR A 336 -7.45 -24.70 38.78
N ASP A 337 -7.56 -23.59 38.05
CA ASP A 337 -8.79 -22.79 38.02
C ASP A 337 -9.81 -23.28 36.99
N MET A 338 -9.41 -24.18 36.10
CA MET A 338 -10.28 -24.82 35.12
C MET A 338 -10.78 -26.17 35.64
N LEU A 339 -12.03 -26.48 35.33
CA LEU A 339 -12.71 -27.68 35.77
C LEU A 339 -12.89 -28.67 34.63
N LEU A 340 -13.22 -29.92 34.96
CA LEU A 340 -13.49 -30.96 33.96
C LEU A 340 -14.56 -30.55 32.94
N ASN A 341 -15.51 -29.70 33.33
CA ASN A 341 -16.57 -29.21 32.44
C ASN A 341 -16.11 -28.17 31.42
N ASP A 342 -14.90 -27.63 31.56
CA ASP A 342 -14.30 -26.75 30.56
C ASP A 342 -13.74 -27.57 29.38
N TYR A 343 -13.39 -28.83 29.64
CA TYR A 343 -12.82 -29.74 28.65
C TYR A 343 -13.83 -30.79 28.14
N TYR A 344 -14.75 -31.22 29.00
CA TYR A 344 -15.78 -32.22 28.72
C TYR A 344 -17.17 -31.63 28.87
N GLN A 345 -18.18 -32.28 28.28
CA GLN A 345 -19.58 -31.85 28.44
C GLN A 345 -20.12 -32.19 29.83
N SER A 346 -19.68 -33.31 30.37
CA SER A 346 -20.00 -33.71 31.75
C SER A 346 -18.97 -34.70 32.28
N SER A 347 -18.89 -34.78 33.60
CA SER A 347 -18.07 -35.77 34.30
C SER A 347 -18.85 -36.47 35.41
N LYS A 348 -18.43 -37.65 35.83
CA LYS A 348 -18.97 -38.37 36.98
C LYS A 348 -17.84 -39.05 37.72
N LEU A 349 -17.61 -38.65 38.95
CA LEU A 349 -16.61 -39.24 39.84
C LEU A 349 -17.31 -40.12 40.87
N VAL A 350 -16.86 -41.36 41.01
CA VAL A 350 -17.29 -42.27 42.08
C VAL A 350 -16.07 -42.80 42.80
N ILE A 351 -16.03 -42.64 44.13
CA ILE A 351 -14.96 -43.14 44.98
C ILE A 351 -15.48 -44.29 45.84
N PHE A 352 -14.67 -45.34 45.94
CA PHE A 352 -14.91 -46.53 46.73
C PHE A 352 -13.83 -46.70 47.79
N ASN A 353 -14.20 -47.24 48.95
CA ASN A 353 -13.22 -47.74 49.90
C ASN A 353 -12.65 -49.11 49.47
N ARG A 354 -11.71 -49.64 50.25
CA ARG A 354 -11.06 -50.94 49.99
C ARG A 354 -11.99 -52.16 49.90
N TRP A 355 -13.23 -52.03 50.35
CA TRP A 355 -14.24 -53.10 50.30
C TRP A 355 -15.24 -52.91 49.16
N GLY A 356 -15.03 -51.93 48.27
CA GLY A 356 -15.91 -51.64 47.15
C GLY A 356 -17.19 -50.88 47.51
N LYS A 357 -17.29 -50.35 48.74
CA LYS A 357 -18.42 -49.49 49.13
C LYS A 357 -18.15 -48.06 48.68
N THR A 358 -19.11 -47.45 47.98
CA THR A 358 -19.08 -46.03 47.61
C THR A 358 -18.98 -45.16 48.86
N VAL A 359 -18.04 -44.22 48.86
CA VAL A 359 -17.82 -43.22 49.92
C VAL A 359 -17.97 -41.79 49.44
N PHE A 360 -17.87 -41.55 48.13
CA PHE A 360 -18.14 -40.27 47.49
C PHE A 360 -18.66 -40.51 46.08
N GLU A 361 -19.56 -39.64 45.63
CA GLU A 361 -20.07 -39.62 44.28
C GLU A 361 -20.42 -38.17 43.92
N SER A 362 -19.98 -37.72 42.76
CA SER A 362 -20.31 -36.41 42.21
C SER A 362 -20.59 -36.55 40.72
N ASP A 363 -21.72 -35.99 40.30
CA ASP A 363 -21.91 -35.61 38.90
C ASP A 363 -21.27 -34.24 38.71
N ASN A 364 -20.68 -34.00 37.54
CA ASN A 364 -19.92 -32.81 37.19
C ASN A 364 -18.92 -32.42 38.29
N TYR A 365 -17.96 -33.29 38.56
CA TYR A 365 -17.02 -33.12 39.67
C TYR A 365 -16.27 -31.78 39.59
N GLN A 366 -16.26 -31.03 40.70
CA GLN A 366 -15.76 -29.65 40.78
C GLN A 366 -14.40 -29.56 41.48
N ASN A 367 -13.63 -30.66 41.54
CA ASN A 367 -12.35 -30.73 42.25
C ASN A 367 -12.44 -30.49 43.77
N ASP A 368 -13.57 -30.83 44.39
CA ASP A 368 -13.93 -30.46 45.77
C ASP A 368 -13.94 -31.63 46.77
N TRP A 369 -13.47 -32.83 46.38
CA TRP A 369 -13.44 -33.96 47.29
C TRP A 369 -12.24 -33.90 48.24
N ASP A 370 -12.52 -33.52 49.47
CA ASP A 370 -11.56 -33.39 50.58
C ASP A 370 -11.34 -34.68 51.39
N GLY A 371 -11.98 -35.78 51.03
CA GLY A 371 -11.88 -37.03 51.79
C GLY A 371 -12.52 -37.00 53.19
N ALA A 372 -13.16 -35.90 53.61
CA ALA A 372 -13.89 -35.70 54.86
C ALA A 372 -13.27 -36.42 56.08
N ASP A 373 -14.07 -37.19 56.82
CA ASP A 373 -13.65 -37.98 58.00
C ASP A 373 -13.17 -39.41 57.65
N LEU A 374 -12.91 -39.72 56.38
CA LEU A 374 -12.49 -41.07 55.96
C LEU A 374 -11.11 -41.39 56.52
N ALA A 375 -10.80 -42.62 56.95
CA ALA A 375 -9.48 -42.92 57.52
C ALA A 375 -8.33 -42.77 56.49
N SER A 376 -7.10 -42.56 56.96
CA SER A 376 -5.91 -42.64 56.08
C SER A 376 -5.83 -44.03 55.46
N GLY A 377 -5.53 -44.09 54.16
CA GLY A 377 -5.52 -45.34 53.42
C GLY A 377 -5.81 -45.18 51.93
N VAL A 378 -5.92 -46.32 51.25
CA VAL A 378 -6.13 -46.39 49.81
C VAL A 378 -7.62 -46.48 49.49
N TYR A 379 -8.05 -45.60 48.60
CA TYR A 379 -9.38 -45.53 47.99
C TYR A 379 -9.25 -45.75 46.48
N TYR A 380 -10.35 -46.09 45.83
CA TYR A 380 -10.38 -46.36 44.40
C TYR A 380 -11.37 -45.42 43.74
N TYR A 381 -11.00 -44.84 42.60
CA TYR A 381 -11.89 -43.97 41.85
C TYR A 381 -12.28 -44.58 40.50
N VAL A 382 -13.47 -44.21 40.05
CA VAL A 382 -13.91 -44.32 38.67
C VAL A 382 -14.36 -42.93 38.25
N LEU A 383 -13.62 -42.32 37.32
CA LEU A 383 -13.99 -41.08 36.68
C LEU A 383 -14.49 -41.40 35.27
N LYS A 384 -15.70 -40.96 34.95
CA LYS A 384 -16.31 -41.09 33.64
C LYS A 384 -16.53 -39.69 33.06
N CYS A 385 -15.96 -39.40 31.90
CA CYS A 385 -16.12 -38.11 31.22
C CYS A 385 -16.79 -38.29 29.86
N GLU A 386 -17.85 -37.53 29.59
CA GLU A 386 -18.57 -37.51 28.31
C GLU A 386 -18.13 -36.28 27.51
N GLY A 387 -17.67 -36.50 26.27
CA GLY A 387 -17.24 -35.44 25.35
C GLY A 387 -18.14 -35.34 24.12
N TYR A 388 -17.96 -34.27 23.35
CA TYR A 388 -18.71 -34.02 22.12
C TYR A 388 -18.51 -35.12 21.08
N ASN A 389 -19.61 -35.54 20.44
CA ASN A 389 -19.64 -36.58 19.40
C ASN A 389 -18.92 -37.90 19.75
N MET A 390 -18.80 -38.22 21.04
CA MET A 390 -18.20 -39.48 21.48
C MET A 390 -19.24 -40.59 21.60
N SER A 391 -18.96 -41.75 20.98
CA SER A 391 -19.82 -42.94 21.10
C SER A 391 -19.71 -43.64 22.46
N LYS A 392 -18.62 -43.40 23.19
CA LYS A 392 -18.35 -43.92 24.53
C LYS A 392 -17.63 -42.87 25.35
N PRO A 393 -17.88 -42.79 26.68
CA PRO A 393 -17.14 -41.92 27.57
C PRO A 393 -15.68 -42.34 27.70
N ASP A 394 -14.82 -41.38 28.05
CA ASP A 394 -13.51 -41.69 28.60
C ASP A 394 -13.69 -42.19 30.04
N ILE A 395 -13.05 -43.31 30.38
CA ILE A 395 -13.15 -43.93 31.71
C ILE A 395 -11.76 -44.06 32.30
N PHE A 396 -11.52 -43.34 33.38
CA PHE A 396 -10.30 -43.41 34.17
C PHE A 396 -10.56 -44.16 35.47
N LYS A 397 -9.64 -45.04 35.82
CA LYS A 397 -9.71 -45.84 37.06
C LYS A 397 -8.35 -45.86 37.70
N GLY A 398 -8.32 -45.74 39.01
CA GLY A 398 -7.07 -45.75 39.75
C GLY A 398 -7.29 -45.83 41.24
N ALA A 399 -6.17 -45.74 41.94
CA ALA A 399 -6.13 -45.66 43.38
C ALA A 399 -5.69 -44.26 43.80
N VAL A 400 -6.28 -43.75 44.87
CA VAL A 400 -5.93 -42.49 45.51
C VAL A 400 -5.72 -42.74 47.00
N THR A 401 -4.61 -42.23 47.54
CA THR A 401 -4.24 -42.40 48.94
C THR A 401 -4.57 -41.13 49.71
N ILE A 402 -5.30 -41.28 50.81
CA ILE A 402 -5.50 -40.20 51.77
C ILE A 402 -4.40 -40.32 52.84
N VAL A 403 -3.62 -39.25 53.01
CA VAL A 403 -2.59 -39.11 54.06
C VAL A 403 -3.07 -38.06 55.08
N ARG A 404 -2.85 -38.32 56.37
CA ARG A 404 -3.14 -37.39 57.47
C ARG A 404 -2.01 -37.40 58.47
#